data_AF-A0A975DMR5-F1
#
_entry.id   AF-A0A975DMR5-F1
#
_cell.length_a   1.000
_cell.length_b   1.000
_cell.length_c   1.000
_cell.angle_alpha   90.00
_cell.angle_beta   90.00
_cell.angle_gamma   90.00
#
_symmetry.space_group_name_H-M   'P 1'
#
loop_
_entity.id
_entity.type
_entity.pdbx_description
1 polymer ?
#
loop_
_entity_poly.entity_id
_entity_poly.type
_entity_poly.pdbx_seq_one_letter_code
_entity_poly.pdbx_strand_id
1 'polypeptide(L)'
;MLSGQETALGIRSGQMDAWRAYSAALIAFLPSGEQVRHLLDDPKRANPDAFGLAQDMAGAAIARAEKARALQEAVARLKAVLTPEQMDMARQMQAKLVERIAHFIAARQRQGGGVPL
;
A
#
# COMPACT_ATOMS: atom_id res chain seq x y z
N MET A 1 13.50 1.79 4.95
CA MET A 1 13.32 0.53 4.18
C MET A 1 13.48 0.73 2.68
N LEU A 2 12.94 1.78 2.07
CA LEU A 2 13.05 2.03 0.61
C LEU A 2 14.50 2.22 0.13
N SER A 3 15.37 2.88 0.90
CA SER A 3 16.79 3.01 0.56
C SER A 3 17.55 1.68 0.52
N GLY A 4 17.10 0.66 1.25
CA GLY A 4 17.69 -0.69 1.18
C GLY A 4 17.27 -1.43 -0.10
N GLN A 5 16.07 -1.17 -0.61
CA GLN A 5 15.58 -1.72 -1.88
C GLN A 5 16.22 -1.02 -3.08
N GLU A 6 16.47 0.28 -2.99
CA GLU A 6 17.20 1.07 -3.99
C GLU A 6 18.59 0.46 -4.28
N THR A 7 19.36 0.19 -3.22
CA THR A 7 20.69 -0.42 -3.33
C THR A 7 20.60 -1.86 -3.85
N ALA A 8 19.63 -2.65 -3.37
CA ALA A 8 19.46 -4.04 -3.80
C ALA A 8 18.97 -4.17 -5.26
N LEU A 9 18.21 -3.21 -5.77
CA LEU A 9 17.76 -3.14 -7.16
C LEU A 9 18.80 -2.47 -8.09
N GLY A 10 19.84 -1.87 -7.54
CA GLY A 10 20.89 -1.20 -8.30
C GLY A 10 20.38 -0.01 -9.11
N ILE A 11 19.46 0.79 -8.57
CA ILE A 11 18.89 1.96 -9.26
C ILE A 11 20.01 2.92 -9.69
N ARG A 12 20.05 3.29 -10.98
CA ARG A 12 21.05 4.20 -11.56
C ARG A 12 20.59 5.66 -11.54
N SER A 13 21.52 6.60 -11.75
CA SER A 13 21.24 8.05 -11.73
C SER A 13 20.10 8.46 -12.66
N GLY A 14 20.06 7.93 -13.89
CA GLY A 14 18.97 8.20 -14.85
C GLY A 14 17.61 7.57 -14.49
N GLN A 15 17.56 6.66 -13.51
CA GLN A 15 16.33 5.99 -13.05
C GLN A 15 15.80 6.58 -11.74
N MET A 16 16.57 7.50 -11.12
CA MET A 16 16.34 7.96 -9.76
C MET A 16 15.04 8.76 -9.63
N ASP A 17 14.68 9.55 -10.64
CA ASP A 17 13.45 10.35 -10.63
C ASP A 17 12.21 9.47 -10.71
N ALA A 18 12.25 8.41 -11.53
CA ALA A 18 11.17 7.42 -11.61
C ALA A 18 11.03 6.62 -10.30
N TRP A 19 12.15 6.23 -9.69
CA TRP A 19 12.17 5.53 -8.39
C TRP A 19 11.59 6.39 -7.26
N ARG A 20 11.94 7.69 -7.22
CA ARG A 20 11.37 8.64 -6.25
C ARG A 20 9.88 8.86 -6.46
N ALA A 21 9.43 9.01 -7.70
CA ALA A 21 8.01 9.15 -8.00
C ALA A 21 7.20 7.92 -7.57
N TYR A 22 7.70 6.72 -7.85
CA TYR A 22 7.08 5.46 -7.42
C TYR A 22 7.00 5.33 -5.89
N SER A 23 8.12 5.56 -5.19
CA SER A 23 8.16 5.43 -3.74
C SER A 23 7.28 6.47 -3.03
N ALA A 24 7.23 7.69 -3.53
CA ALA A 24 6.31 8.73 -3.04
C ALA A 24 4.84 8.34 -3.23
N ALA A 25 4.47 7.84 -4.42
CA ALA A 25 3.11 7.39 -4.70
C ALA A 25 2.71 6.19 -3.82
N LEU A 26 3.63 5.25 -3.59
CA LEU A 26 3.40 4.09 -2.72
C LEU A 26 3.14 4.53 -1.27
N ILE A 27 3.94 5.47 -0.74
CA ILE A 27 3.73 6.02 0.61
C ILE A 27 2.39 6.75 0.69
N ALA A 28 2.06 7.58 -0.29
CA ALA A 28 0.82 8.34 -0.32
C ALA A 28 -0.43 7.44 -0.36
N PHE A 29 -0.34 6.29 -1.04
CA PHE A 29 -1.41 5.30 -1.16
C PHE A 29 -1.68 4.53 0.15
N LEU A 30 -0.65 4.27 0.95
CA LEU A 30 -0.81 3.55 2.20
C LEU A 30 -1.59 4.43 3.22
N PRO A 31 -2.65 3.92 3.86
CA PRO A 31 -3.36 4.68 4.89
C PRO A 31 -2.44 4.91 6.10
N SER A 32 -2.41 6.13 6.63
CA SER A 32 -1.67 6.40 7.88
C SER A 32 -2.42 5.81 9.08
N GLY A 33 -1.70 5.46 10.15
CA GLY A 33 -2.33 4.97 11.39
C GLY A 33 -3.28 5.99 12.02
N GLU A 34 -3.03 7.28 11.80
CA GLU A 34 -3.90 8.39 12.18
C GLU A 34 -5.19 8.44 11.33
N GLN A 35 -5.09 8.24 10.01
CA GLN A 35 -6.25 8.17 9.12
C GLN A 35 -7.17 6.99 9.47
N VAL A 36 -6.59 5.85 9.86
CA VAL A 36 -7.36 4.69 10.33
C VAL A 36 -8.05 5.00 11.65
N ARG A 37 -7.39 5.70 12.59
CA ARG A 37 -8.03 6.15 13.84
C ARG A 37 -9.14 7.16 13.62
N HIS A 38 -8.92 8.17 12.78
CA HIS A 38 -9.93 9.19 12.51
C HIS A 38 -11.22 8.62 11.89
N LEU A 39 -11.11 7.58 11.05
CA LEU A 39 -12.28 6.88 10.51
C LEU A 39 -13.09 6.14 11.58
N LEU A 40 -12.42 5.64 12.63
CA LEU A 40 -13.03 4.84 13.70
C LEU A 40 -13.54 5.71 14.85
N ASP A 41 -12.80 6.77 15.21
CA ASP A 41 -12.95 7.52 16.44
C ASP A 41 -13.50 8.94 16.27
N ASP A 42 -14.12 9.31 15.13
CA ASP A 42 -14.61 10.69 14.92
C ASP A 42 -15.57 11.13 16.06
N PRO A 43 -15.15 12.08 16.93
CA PRO A 43 -15.92 12.51 18.08
C PRO A 43 -17.08 13.46 17.71
N LYS A 44 -17.28 13.81 16.43
CA LYS A 44 -18.40 14.67 15.99
C LYS A 44 -19.75 13.97 15.85
N ARG A 45 -19.91 12.73 16.31
CA ARG A 45 -21.20 11.99 16.28
C ARG A 45 -22.24 12.49 17.30
N ALA A 46 -22.35 13.80 17.50
CA ALA A 46 -23.40 14.40 18.32
C ALA A 46 -24.76 14.44 17.60
N ASN A 47 -24.79 14.28 16.27
CA ASN A 47 -26.02 14.08 15.50
C ASN A 47 -25.69 13.38 14.15
N PRO A 48 -25.75 12.04 14.07
CA PRO A 48 -25.38 11.32 12.85
C PRO A 48 -26.45 11.50 11.77
N ASP A 49 -26.06 12.07 10.62
CA ASP A 49 -26.87 12.05 9.40
C ASP A 49 -27.09 10.61 8.92
N ALA A 50 -28.27 10.31 8.37
CA ALA A 50 -28.69 8.96 7.98
C ALA A 50 -27.74 8.30 6.98
N PHE A 51 -27.00 9.09 6.19
CA PHE A 51 -26.02 8.61 5.21
C PHE A 51 -24.60 9.12 5.41
N GLY A 52 -24.31 9.86 6.49
CA GLY A 52 -23.00 10.48 6.72
C GLY A 52 -21.85 9.48 6.69
N LEU A 53 -22.01 8.33 7.34
CA LEU A 53 -21.00 7.26 7.33
C LEU A 53 -20.74 6.71 5.91
N ALA A 54 -21.80 6.53 5.11
CA ALA A 54 -21.65 6.03 3.74
C ALA A 54 -20.97 7.08 2.84
N GLN A 55 -21.24 8.37 3.06
CA GLN A 55 -20.59 9.48 2.36
C GLN A 55 -19.11 9.60 2.74
N ASP A 56 -18.76 9.44 4.03
CA ASP A 56 -17.38 9.42 4.50
C ASP A 56 -16.60 8.24 3.89
N MET A 57 -17.21 7.05 3.87
CA MET A 57 -16.64 5.87 3.22
C MET A 57 -16.43 6.09 1.72
N ALA A 58 -17.41 6.70 1.03
CA ALA A 58 -17.30 7.02 -0.39
C ALA A 58 -16.21 8.06 -0.66
N GLY A 59 -16.14 9.12 0.14
CA GLY A 59 -15.09 10.14 0.06
C GLY A 59 -13.69 9.56 0.28
N ALA A 60 -13.54 8.70 1.31
CA ALA A 60 -12.30 7.98 1.56
C ALA A 60 -11.93 7.03 0.41
N ALA A 61 -12.90 6.34 -0.17
CA ALA A 61 -12.70 5.47 -1.33
C ALA A 61 -12.26 6.26 -2.58
N ILE A 62 -12.86 7.42 -2.84
CA ILE A 62 -12.49 8.33 -3.93
C ILE A 62 -11.07 8.86 -3.74
N ALA A 63 -10.75 9.40 -2.56
CA ALA A 63 -9.41 9.88 -2.25
C ALA A 63 -8.34 8.78 -2.40
N ARG A 64 -8.70 7.54 -2.07
CA ARG A 64 -7.84 6.38 -2.28
C ARG A 64 -7.74 5.97 -3.75
N ALA A 65 -8.80 6.13 -4.55
CA ALA A 65 -8.81 5.82 -5.97
C ALA A 65 -7.87 6.73 -6.77
N GLU A 66 -7.82 8.03 -6.44
CA GLU A 66 -6.86 8.96 -7.07
C GLU A 66 -5.41 8.56 -6.78
N LYS A 67 -5.11 8.23 -5.52
CA LYS A 67 -3.79 7.71 -5.12
C LYS A 67 -3.46 6.39 -5.81
N ALA A 68 -4.45 5.52 -5.99
CA ALA A 68 -4.29 4.26 -6.71
C ALA A 68 -3.93 4.49 -8.20
N ARG A 69 -4.58 5.45 -8.86
CA ARG A 69 -4.23 5.84 -10.25
C ARG A 69 -2.81 6.38 -10.35
N ALA A 70 -2.41 7.27 -9.43
CA ALA A 70 -1.04 7.79 -9.40
C ALA A 70 0.00 6.67 -9.21
N LEU A 71 -0.29 5.69 -8.35
CA LEU A 71 0.56 4.51 -8.18
C LEU A 71 0.63 3.66 -9.46
N GLN A 72 -0.49 3.42 -10.13
CA GLN A 72 -0.51 2.68 -11.40
C GLN A 72 0.34 3.35 -12.47
N GLU A 73 0.22 4.68 -12.63
CA GLU A 73 1.04 5.43 -13.57
C GLU A 73 2.53 5.37 -13.22
N ALA A 74 2.86 5.52 -11.93
CA ALA A 74 4.25 5.44 -11.48
C ALA A 74 4.85 4.05 -11.71
N VAL A 75 4.07 2.98 -11.50
CA VAL A 75 4.48 1.61 -11.83
C VAL A 75 4.70 1.46 -13.34
N ALA A 76 3.81 1.99 -14.17
CA ALA A 76 3.97 1.93 -15.64
C ALA A 76 5.26 2.63 -16.10
N ARG A 77 5.53 3.84 -15.58
CA ARG A 77 6.77 4.58 -15.87
C ARG A 77 8.00 3.84 -15.39
N LEU A 78 7.96 3.27 -14.18
CA LEU A 78 9.07 2.48 -13.64
C LEU A 78 9.36 1.26 -14.52
N LYS A 79 8.34 0.50 -14.91
CA LYS A 79 8.50 -0.67 -15.79
C LYS A 79 9.09 -0.32 -17.16
N ALA A 80 8.83 0.89 -17.67
CA ALA A 80 9.39 1.32 -18.96
C ALA A 80 10.90 1.59 -18.91
N VAL A 81 11.48 1.79 -17.72
CA VAL A 81 12.90 2.15 -17.55
C VAL A 81 13.74 1.08 -16.86
N LEU A 82 13.12 0.00 -16.37
CA LEU A 82 13.83 -1.14 -15.77
C LEU A 82 14.37 -2.09 -16.84
N THR A 83 15.56 -2.64 -16.62
CA THR A 83 16.07 -3.74 -17.45
C THR A 83 15.33 -5.06 -17.13
N PRO A 84 15.40 -6.07 -18.02
CA PRO A 84 14.83 -7.40 -17.75
C PRO A 84 15.30 -8.01 -16.42
N GLU A 85 16.58 -7.88 -16.10
CA GLU A 85 17.19 -8.40 -14.87
C GLU A 85 16.65 -7.68 -13.63
N GLN A 86 16.45 -6.35 -13.71
CA GLN A 86 15.85 -5.57 -12.63
C GLN A 86 14.37 -5.91 -12.42
N MET A 87 13.64 -6.16 -13.51
CA MET A 87 12.27 -6.66 -13.50
C MET A 87 12.16 -8.03 -12.80
N ASP A 88 13.10 -8.95 -13.07
CA ASP A 88 13.15 -10.26 -12.43
C ASP A 88 13.46 -10.15 -10.93
N MET A 89 14.40 -9.29 -10.55
CA MET A 89 14.70 -9.04 -9.15
C MET A 89 13.48 -8.46 -8.40
N ALA A 90 12.77 -7.50 -9.00
CA ALA A 90 11.56 -6.93 -8.42
C ALA A 90 10.46 -7.99 -8.22
N ARG A 91 10.29 -8.90 -9.19
CA ARG A 91 9.35 -10.03 -9.06
C ARG A 91 9.72 -10.95 -7.89
N GLN A 92 10.99 -11.30 -7.74
CA GLN A 92 11.46 -12.17 -6.65
C GLN A 92 11.26 -11.52 -5.27
N MET A 93 11.54 -10.21 -5.15
CA MET A 93 11.30 -9.47 -3.92
C MET A 93 9.80 -9.45 -3.56
N GLN A 94 8.93 -9.25 -4.55
CA GLN A 94 7.49 -9.25 -4.35
C GLN A 94 6.96 -10.65 -3.96
N ALA A 95 7.45 -11.72 -4.60
CA ALA A 95 7.07 -13.10 -4.27
C ALA A 95 7.37 -13.45 -2.81
N LYS A 96 8.59 -13.11 -2.33
CA LYS A 96 8.99 -13.31 -0.92
C LYS A 96 8.11 -12.52 0.05
N LEU A 97 7.70 -11.30 -0.32
CA LEU A 97 6.79 -10.50 0.51
C LEU A 97 5.40 -11.15 0.61
N VAL A 98 4.83 -11.61 -0.51
CA VAL A 98 3.53 -12.28 -0.54
C VAL A 98 3.56 -13.57 0.26
N GLU A 99 4.60 -14.39 0.10
CA GLU A 99 4.79 -15.63 0.86
C GLU A 99 4.82 -15.37 2.38
N ARG A 100 5.53 -14.32 2.81
CA ARG A 100 5.58 -13.93 4.22
C ARG A 100 4.22 -13.47 4.75
N ILE A 101 3.44 -12.74 3.95
CA ILE A 101 2.08 -12.31 4.32
C ILE A 101 1.15 -13.53 4.41
N ALA A 102 1.20 -14.45 3.45
CA ALA A 102 0.40 -15.66 3.45
C ALA A 102 0.67 -16.53 4.70
N HIS A 103 1.95 -16.71 5.06
CA HIS A 103 2.34 -17.41 6.28
C HIS A 103 1.78 -16.74 7.55
N PHE A 104 1.85 -15.41 7.62
CA PHE A 104 1.32 -14.65 8.76
C PHE A 104 -0.21 -14.81 8.90
N ILE A 105 -0.94 -14.74 7.78
CA ILE A 105 -2.41 -14.94 7.77
C ILE A 105 -2.77 -16.36 8.20
N ALA A 106 -2.06 -17.37 7.67
CA ALA A 106 -2.28 -18.78 8.04
C ALA A 106 -1.97 -19.06 9.52
N ALA A 107 -0.96 -18.40 10.09
CA ALA A 107 -0.66 -18.51 11.52
C ALA A 107 -1.77 -17.89 12.39
N ARG A 108 -2.33 -16.74 11.98
CA ARG A 108 -3.44 -16.08 12.70
C ARG A 108 -4.73 -16.89 12.65
N GLN A 109 -5.05 -17.51 11.51
CA GLN A 109 -6.23 -18.37 11.37
C GLN A 109 -6.15 -19.62 12.28
N ARG A 110 -4.94 -20.18 12.48
CA ARG A 110 -4.73 -21.31 13.40
C ARG A 110 -4.85 -20.93 14.88
N GLN A 111 -4.52 -19.70 15.27
CA GLN A 111 -4.65 -19.23 16.67
C GLN A 111 -6.06 -18.74 17.04
N GLY A 112 -6.90 -18.36 16.06
CA GLY A 112 -8.26 -17.89 16.31
C GLY A 112 -9.35 -18.97 16.36
N GLY A 113 -9.00 -20.25 16.15
CA GLY A 113 -9.96 -21.37 16.04
C GLY A 113 -10.36 -22.06 17.36
N GLY A 114 -9.92 -21.54 18.51
CA GLY A 114 -10.20 -22.13 19.82
C GLY A 114 -10.98 -21.18 20.73
N VAL A 115 -12.29 -21.10 20.55
CA VAL A 115 -13.21 -20.64 21.60
C VAL A 115 -14.22 -21.77 21.81
N PRO A 116 -14.15 -22.53 22.92
CA PRO A 116 -15.24 -23.43 23.29
C PRO A 116 -16.42 -22.59 23.80
N LEU A 117 -17.62 -22.95 23.35
CA LEU A 117 -18.91 -22.47 23.88
C LEU A 117 -19.11 -22.95 25.33
#